data_AF-K2D105-F1
#
_entry.id   AF-K2D105-F1
#
_cell.length_a   1.000
_cell.length_b   1.000
_cell.length_c   1.000
_cell.angle_alpha   90.00
_cell.angle_beta   90.00
_cell.angle_gamma   90.00
#
_symmetry.space_group_name_H-M   'P 1'
#
loop_
_entity.id
_entity.type
_entity.pdbx_description
1 polymer ?
#
loop_
_entity_poly.entity_id
_entity_poly.type
_entity_poly.pdbx_seq_one_letter_code
_entity_poly.pdbx_strand_id
1 'polypeptide(L)'
;MEHLEAIIDRDYPVHPFYEIPDNADFSRILANFLALSQAFPYLQSASQHKLIFDSIEHNKDVPEHVELTSVVGNFLCWDEMGGFYLMLASGLKGLPRILETRRFHANLLKKDLKAIFNDEIKPEYSDVTRDYLKRLHDGLSNLDPVLRVAQMVAFETHANRMISALWDSLAKNYPVEKNKLSYFYTHVGGEDPAEVYHVEMTSKLVEKLVPEDRQTEFEEAFKKAYAINYDWCKSLTGIKACQN
;
A
#
# COMPACT_ATOMS: atom_id res chain seq x y z
N MET A 1 -14.95 0.16 11.16
CA MET A 1 -14.30 -0.76 10.20
C MET A 1 -15.25 -1.78 9.59
N GLU A 2 -16.05 -2.51 10.38
CA GLU A 2 -17.00 -3.51 9.85
C GLU A 2 -17.91 -2.98 8.72
N HIS A 3 -18.40 -1.75 8.85
CA HIS A 3 -19.19 -1.10 7.79
C HIS A 3 -18.40 -0.87 6.48
N LEU A 4 -17.12 -0.50 6.58
CA LEU A 4 -16.27 -0.30 5.40
C LEU A 4 -15.96 -1.64 4.72
N GLU A 5 -15.74 -2.70 5.48
CA GLU A 5 -15.61 -4.06 4.94
C GLU A 5 -16.88 -4.48 4.20
N ALA A 6 -18.06 -4.19 4.75
CA ALA A 6 -19.34 -4.48 4.09
C ALA A 6 -19.51 -3.70 2.77
N ILE A 7 -19.04 -2.45 2.70
CA ILE A 7 -19.00 -1.67 1.45
C ILE A 7 -18.09 -2.37 0.44
N ILE A 8 -16.89 -2.77 0.86
CA ILE A 8 -15.92 -3.43 -0.02
C ILE A 8 -16.49 -4.74 -0.55
N ASP A 9 -17.03 -5.60 0.31
CA ASP A 9 -17.54 -6.91 -0.10
C ASP A 9 -18.73 -6.79 -1.05
N ARG A 10 -19.56 -5.75 -0.89
CA ARG A 10 -20.69 -5.48 -1.77
C ARG A 10 -20.24 -4.94 -3.12
N ASP A 11 -19.35 -3.95 -3.13
CA ASP A 11 -19.03 -3.17 -4.34
C ASP A 11 -17.84 -3.76 -5.11
N TYR A 12 -16.96 -4.53 -4.44
CA TYR A 12 -15.74 -5.14 -4.97
C TYR A 12 -15.60 -6.62 -4.53
N PRO A 13 -16.57 -7.49 -4.86
CA PRO A 13 -16.64 -8.85 -4.33
C PRO A 13 -15.48 -9.76 -4.76
N VAL A 14 -14.81 -9.45 -5.87
CA VAL A 14 -13.67 -10.22 -6.39
C VAL A 14 -12.54 -9.26 -6.73
N HIS A 15 -11.35 -9.46 -6.15
CA HIS A 15 -10.19 -8.63 -6.44
C HIS A 15 -9.64 -8.93 -7.85
N PRO A 16 -9.22 -7.93 -8.66
CA PRO A 16 -8.85 -8.14 -10.06
C PRO A 16 -7.69 -9.12 -10.25
N PHE A 17 -6.78 -9.20 -9.27
CA PHE A 17 -5.68 -10.16 -9.34
C PHE A 17 -6.11 -11.61 -9.30
N TYR A 18 -7.28 -11.97 -8.75
CA TYR A 18 -7.81 -13.33 -8.86
C TYR A 18 -8.24 -13.71 -10.29
N GLU A 19 -8.42 -12.71 -11.16
CA GLU A 19 -8.92 -12.85 -12.53
C GLU A 19 -7.83 -12.58 -13.57
N ILE A 20 -6.55 -12.68 -13.22
CA ILE A 20 -5.45 -12.53 -14.18
C ILE A 20 -5.57 -13.62 -15.26
N PRO A 21 -5.69 -13.24 -16.55
CA PRO A 21 -5.75 -14.22 -17.64
C PRO A 21 -4.47 -15.04 -17.78
N ASP A 22 -4.59 -16.29 -18.24
CA ASP A 22 -3.44 -17.19 -18.45
C ASP A 22 -2.41 -16.64 -19.46
N ASN A 23 -2.84 -15.74 -20.37
CA ASN A 23 -1.97 -15.08 -21.35
C ASN A 23 -1.47 -13.69 -20.91
N ALA A 24 -1.69 -13.32 -19.65
CA ALA A 24 -1.20 -12.07 -19.10
C ALA A 24 0.32 -12.11 -18.89
N ASP A 25 0.96 -10.96 -19.01
CA ASP A 25 2.38 -10.81 -18.72
C ASP A 25 2.58 -10.55 -17.22
N PHE A 26 2.66 -11.63 -16.44
CA PHE A 26 2.92 -11.57 -15.00
C PHE A 26 4.19 -10.79 -14.66
N SER A 27 5.23 -10.86 -15.49
CA SER A 27 6.48 -10.15 -15.23
C SER A 27 6.27 -8.63 -15.24
N ARG A 28 5.47 -8.13 -16.19
CA ARG A 28 5.11 -6.71 -16.30
C ARG A 28 4.08 -6.27 -15.26
N ILE A 29 3.10 -7.12 -14.92
CA ILE A 29 2.19 -6.86 -13.79
C ILE A 29 3.00 -6.62 -12.52
N LEU A 30 3.97 -7.51 -12.24
CA LEU A 30 4.81 -7.43 -11.06
C LEU A 30 5.84 -6.31 -11.13
N ALA A 31 6.30 -5.93 -12.33
CA ALA A 31 7.13 -4.74 -12.51
C ALA A 31 6.38 -3.46 -12.08
N ASN A 32 5.08 -3.35 -12.41
CA ASN A 32 4.24 -2.23 -11.97
C ASN A 32 3.92 -2.30 -10.47
N PHE A 33 3.65 -3.49 -9.95
CA PHE A 33 3.46 -3.69 -8.51
C PHE A 33 4.73 -3.35 -7.71
N LEU A 34 5.90 -3.72 -8.21
CA LEU A 34 7.19 -3.33 -7.66
C LEU A 34 7.40 -1.82 -7.70
N ALA A 35 6.93 -1.13 -8.74
CA ALA A 35 6.99 0.32 -8.81
C ALA A 35 6.14 0.99 -7.71
N LEU A 36 4.96 0.44 -7.37
CA LEU A 36 4.19 0.87 -6.21
C LEU A 36 4.96 0.65 -4.90
N SER A 37 5.37 -0.59 -4.61
CA SER A 37 6.08 -0.90 -3.35
C SER A 37 7.35 -0.06 -3.20
N GLN A 38 8.07 0.21 -4.30
CA GLN A 38 9.24 1.08 -4.28
C GLN A 38 8.88 2.55 -4.02
N ALA A 39 7.77 3.05 -4.55
CA ALA A 39 7.41 4.47 -4.47
C ALA A 39 6.69 4.83 -3.16
N PHE A 40 5.86 3.93 -2.63
CA PHE A 40 4.95 4.21 -1.52
C PHE A 40 5.58 4.92 -0.31
N PRO A 41 6.70 4.45 0.30
CA PRO A 41 7.28 5.15 1.45
C PRO A 41 7.72 6.59 1.12
N TYR A 42 8.15 6.85 -0.13
CA TYR A 42 8.53 8.20 -0.54
C TYR A 42 7.30 9.09 -0.79
N LEU A 43 6.22 8.54 -1.34
CA LEU A 43 4.97 9.29 -1.53
C LEU A 43 4.29 9.63 -0.20
N GLN A 44 4.27 8.67 0.72
CA GLN A 44 3.74 8.87 2.07
C GLN A 44 4.55 9.90 2.86
N SER A 45 5.88 9.92 2.70
CA SER A 45 6.72 10.97 3.28
C SER A 45 6.51 12.33 2.60
N ALA A 46 6.46 12.35 1.26
CA ALA A 46 6.27 13.57 0.47
C ALA A 46 4.93 14.24 0.73
N SER A 47 3.88 13.48 1.07
CA SER A 47 2.55 14.03 1.31
C SER A 47 2.50 15.03 2.46
N GLN A 48 3.41 14.89 3.44
CA GLN A 48 3.53 15.78 4.58
C GLN A 48 4.03 17.18 4.19
N HIS A 49 4.75 17.30 3.08
CA HIS A 49 5.26 18.59 2.60
C HIS A 49 4.13 19.60 2.44
N LYS A 50 3.05 19.24 1.75
CA LYS A 50 1.91 20.14 1.55
C LYS A 50 1.23 20.51 2.88
N LEU A 51 1.13 19.56 3.81
CA LEU A 51 0.45 19.76 5.10
C LEU A 51 1.22 20.73 6.01
N ILE A 52 2.55 20.57 6.10
CA ILE A 52 3.37 21.45 6.93
C ILE A 52 3.53 22.85 6.32
N PHE A 53 3.67 22.92 4.99
CA PHE A 53 3.78 24.22 4.30
C PHE A 53 2.51 25.05 4.43
N ASP A 54 1.33 24.43 4.43
CA ASP A 54 0.09 25.16 4.73
C ASP A 54 0.11 25.81 6.13
N SER A 55 0.78 25.20 7.11
CA SER A 55 0.94 25.79 8.45
C SER A 55 1.98 26.92 8.46
N ILE A 56 3.11 26.72 7.79
CA ILE A 56 4.19 27.69 7.65
C ILE A 56 3.71 28.95 6.93
N GLU A 57 3.06 28.79 5.77
CA GLU A 57 2.63 29.89 4.90
C GLU A 57 1.58 30.78 5.58
N HIS A 58 0.73 30.20 6.41
CA HIS A 58 -0.31 30.92 7.14
C HIS A 58 0.11 31.32 8.56
N ASN A 59 1.38 31.08 8.95
CA ASN A 59 1.91 31.36 10.28
C ASN A 59 0.97 30.85 11.41
N LYS A 60 0.53 29.60 11.28
CA LYS A 60 -0.33 28.91 12.24
C LYS A 60 0.39 27.71 12.84
N ASP A 61 -0.07 27.28 14.01
CA ASP A 61 0.38 26.02 14.60
C ASP A 61 -0.01 24.82 13.71
N VAL A 62 0.72 23.72 13.83
CA VAL A 62 0.42 22.49 13.09
C VAL A 62 -0.83 21.86 13.71
N PRO A 63 -1.92 21.67 12.94
CA PRO A 63 -3.14 21.08 13.49
C PRO A 63 -2.91 19.63 13.94
N GLU A 64 -3.54 19.22 15.04
CA GLU A 64 -3.47 17.84 15.56
C GLU A 64 -3.77 16.79 14.49
N HIS A 65 -4.75 17.06 13.61
CA HIS A 65 -5.09 16.14 12.52
C HIS A 65 -3.95 15.92 11.52
N VAL A 66 -3.03 16.89 11.36
CA VAL A 66 -1.82 16.74 10.54
C VAL A 66 -0.83 15.86 11.28
N GLU A 67 -0.60 16.11 12.57
CA GLU A 67 0.31 15.32 13.41
C GLU A 67 -0.12 13.85 13.46
N LEU A 68 -1.41 13.59 13.70
CA LEU A 68 -1.96 12.23 13.77
C LEU A 68 -1.81 11.47 12.45
N THR A 69 -2.12 12.10 11.31
CA THR A 69 -1.90 11.44 10.01
C THR A 69 -0.42 11.28 9.68
N SER A 70 0.43 12.20 10.13
CA SER A 70 1.87 12.15 9.89
C SER A 70 2.56 11.07 10.71
N VAL A 71 2.18 10.85 11.97
CA VAL A 71 2.77 9.77 12.79
C VAL A 71 2.43 8.39 12.24
N VAL A 72 1.18 8.17 11.80
CA VAL A 72 0.79 6.94 11.12
C VAL A 72 1.55 6.80 9.80
N GLY A 73 1.61 7.86 9.00
CA GLY A 73 2.39 7.86 7.75
C GLY A 73 3.88 7.56 7.95
N ASN A 74 4.50 8.11 8.99
CA ASN A 74 5.90 7.86 9.33
C ASN A 74 6.13 6.42 9.78
N PHE A 75 5.19 5.84 10.54
CA PHE A 75 5.24 4.42 10.88
C PHE A 75 5.19 3.55 9.62
N LEU A 76 4.24 3.82 8.71
CA LEU A 76 4.11 3.05 7.46
C LEU A 76 5.39 3.16 6.63
N CYS A 77 5.97 4.35 6.50
CA CYS A 77 7.27 4.53 5.83
C CYS A 77 8.38 3.72 6.51
N TRP A 78 8.40 3.71 7.85
CA TRP A 78 9.39 3.00 8.64
C TRP A 78 9.27 1.48 8.49
N ASP A 79 8.04 0.96 8.50
CA ASP A 79 7.76 -0.46 8.24
C ASP A 79 8.20 -0.88 6.84
N GLU A 80 7.81 -0.13 5.80
CA GLU A 80 8.18 -0.38 4.40
C GLU A 80 9.70 -0.38 4.15
N MET A 81 10.44 0.36 4.98
CA MET A 81 11.92 0.37 5.01
C MET A 81 12.50 -0.73 5.92
N GLY A 82 11.72 -1.76 6.28
CA GLY A 82 12.12 -2.91 7.09
C GLY A 82 12.38 -2.59 8.56
N GLY A 83 11.92 -1.42 9.01
CA GLY A 83 12.23 -0.88 10.32
C GLY A 83 11.45 -1.53 11.47
N PHE A 84 10.17 -1.80 11.26
CA PHE A 84 9.34 -2.51 12.23
C PHE A 84 9.82 -3.96 12.42
N TYR A 85 10.11 -4.67 11.32
CA TYR A 85 10.76 -5.99 11.37
C TYR A 85 12.05 -5.98 12.21
N LEU A 86 12.90 -4.96 12.04
CA LEU A 86 14.13 -4.82 12.82
C LEU A 86 13.86 -4.68 14.33
N MET A 87 12.82 -3.93 14.68
CA MET A 87 12.39 -3.74 16.07
C MET A 87 11.86 -5.04 16.67
N LEU A 88 11.01 -5.79 15.95
CA LEU A 88 10.51 -7.08 16.42
C LEU A 88 11.63 -8.10 16.58
N ALA A 89 12.53 -8.20 15.59
CA ALA A 89 13.56 -9.23 15.57
C ALA A 89 14.74 -8.97 16.54
N SER A 90 15.01 -7.72 16.91
CA SER A 90 16.24 -7.38 17.66
C SER A 90 16.12 -6.20 18.62
N GLY A 91 14.95 -5.60 18.76
CA GLY A 91 14.72 -4.41 19.58
C GLY A 91 15.65 -3.26 19.22
N LEU A 92 15.97 -2.42 20.21
CA LEU A 92 16.85 -1.26 20.04
C LEU A 92 18.25 -1.61 19.52
N LYS A 93 18.74 -2.82 19.79
CA LYS A 93 20.04 -3.30 19.26
C LYS A 93 20.03 -3.45 17.74
N GLY A 94 18.85 -3.53 17.12
CA GLY A 94 18.68 -3.58 15.67
C GLY A 94 18.88 -2.24 14.96
N LEU A 95 18.76 -1.10 15.66
CA LEU A 95 18.76 0.23 15.05
C LEU A 95 20.02 0.57 14.24
N PRO A 96 21.26 0.21 14.63
CA PRO A 96 22.43 0.47 13.77
C PRO A 96 22.35 -0.16 12.38
N ARG A 97 21.43 -1.13 12.16
CA ARG A 97 21.20 -1.81 10.88
C ARG A 97 20.11 -1.16 10.02
N ILE A 98 19.60 0.02 10.37
CA ILE A 98 18.58 0.75 9.57
C ILE A 98 19.03 0.99 8.11
N LEU A 99 20.35 1.04 7.87
CA LEU A 99 20.92 1.24 6.54
C LEU A 99 20.95 -0.05 5.68
N GLU A 100 20.58 -1.20 6.24
CA GLU A 100 20.55 -2.47 5.52
C GLU A 100 19.30 -2.59 4.65
N THR A 101 19.34 -1.97 3.47
CA THR A 101 18.18 -1.85 2.55
C THR A 101 17.61 -3.18 2.05
N ARG A 102 18.34 -4.30 2.18
CA ARG A 102 17.87 -5.65 1.81
C ARG A 102 16.56 -6.08 2.48
N ARG A 103 16.17 -5.42 3.58
CA ARG A 103 14.93 -5.68 4.31
C ARG A 103 13.75 -4.82 3.87
N PHE A 104 14.00 -3.81 3.02
CA PHE A 104 12.93 -2.95 2.52
C PHE A 104 11.95 -3.82 1.75
N HIS A 105 10.66 -3.57 1.90
CA HIS A 105 9.60 -4.37 1.30
C HIS A 105 9.80 -4.49 -0.22
N ALA A 106 10.11 -3.39 -0.91
CA ALA A 106 10.43 -3.42 -2.34
C ALA A 106 11.64 -4.31 -2.70
N ASN A 107 12.64 -4.42 -1.81
CA ASN A 107 13.82 -5.27 -2.04
C ASN A 107 13.56 -6.74 -1.70
N LEU A 108 12.67 -7.02 -0.73
CA LEU A 108 12.12 -8.36 -0.52
C LEU A 108 11.35 -8.82 -1.76
N LEU A 109 10.52 -7.94 -2.33
CA LEU A 109 9.78 -8.23 -3.56
C LEU A 109 10.74 -8.48 -4.72
N LYS A 110 11.76 -7.63 -4.95
CA LYS A 110 12.79 -7.88 -5.99
C LYS A 110 13.44 -9.27 -5.85
N LYS A 111 13.77 -9.67 -4.62
CA LYS A 111 14.35 -11.00 -4.34
C LYS A 111 13.38 -12.11 -4.72
N ASP A 112 12.11 -11.99 -4.35
CA ASP A 112 11.07 -12.96 -4.69
C ASP A 112 10.87 -13.03 -6.21
N LEU A 113 10.73 -11.89 -6.89
CA LEU A 113 10.58 -11.83 -8.35
C LEU A 113 11.77 -12.50 -9.07
N LYS A 114 13.00 -12.26 -8.60
CA LYS A 114 14.18 -12.93 -9.14
C LYS A 114 14.12 -14.46 -8.98
N ALA A 115 13.59 -14.94 -7.86
CA ALA A 115 13.41 -16.38 -7.64
C ALA A 115 12.31 -16.98 -8.54
N ILE A 116 11.25 -16.21 -8.83
CA ILE A 116 10.13 -16.65 -9.66
C ILE A 116 10.51 -16.70 -11.15
N PHE A 117 11.12 -15.63 -11.66
CA PHE A 117 11.39 -15.46 -13.11
C PHE A 117 12.80 -15.86 -13.53
N ASN A 118 13.69 -16.13 -12.58
CA ASN A 118 15.13 -16.30 -12.83
C ASN A 118 15.75 -15.12 -13.59
N ASP A 119 15.17 -13.92 -13.44
CA ASP A 119 15.60 -12.68 -14.08
C ASP A 119 15.38 -11.48 -13.13
N GLU A 120 16.13 -10.40 -13.35
CA GLU A 120 15.98 -9.17 -12.60
C GLU A 120 14.83 -8.32 -13.16
N ILE A 121 13.67 -8.42 -12.51
CA ILE A 121 12.52 -7.55 -12.80
C ILE A 121 12.76 -6.15 -12.23
N LYS A 122 12.81 -5.15 -13.11
CA LYS A 122 12.91 -3.73 -12.74
C LYS A 122 11.52 -3.12 -12.54
N PRO A 123 11.38 -2.09 -11.68
CA PRO A 123 10.12 -1.38 -11.54
C PRO A 123 9.70 -0.73 -12.88
N GLU A 124 8.45 -0.94 -13.29
CA GLU A 124 7.84 -0.32 -14.46
C GLU A 124 6.86 0.77 -14.00
N TYR A 125 7.25 2.03 -14.15
CA TYR A 125 6.35 3.17 -13.96
C TYR A 125 5.56 3.43 -15.25
N SER A 126 4.66 2.50 -15.62
CA SER A 126 3.77 2.67 -16.78
C SER A 126 2.87 3.90 -16.64
N ASP A 127 2.20 4.32 -17.72
CA ASP A 127 1.30 5.48 -17.70
C ASP A 127 0.21 5.34 -16.64
N VAL A 128 -0.41 4.15 -16.54
CA VAL A 128 -1.45 3.85 -15.54
C VAL A 128 -0.90 3.85 -14.12
N THR A 129 0.31 3.32 -13.90
CA THR A 129 0.95 3.33 -12.58
C THR A 129 1.38 4.73 -12.18
N ARG A 130 1.91 5.55 -13.11
CA ARG A 130 2.25 6.94 -12.80
C ARG A 130 1.03 7.78 -12.45
N ASP A 131 -0.08 7.60 -13.17
CA ASP A 131 -1.34 8.27 -12.84
C ASP A 131 -1.85 7.85 -11.46
N TYR A 132 -1.88 6.54 -11.19
CA TYR A 132 -2.25 5.98 -9.89
C TYR A 132 -1.42 6.57 -8.74
N LEU A 133 -0.08 6.56 -8.87
CA LEU A 133 0.82 7.07 -7.82
C LEU A 133 0.63 8.57 -7.56
N LYS A 134 0.32 9.37 -8.60
CA LYS A 134 -0.01 10.79 -8.43
C LYS A 134 -1.32 10.97 -7.66
N ARG A 135 -2.37 10.23 -8.04
CA ARG A 135 -3.68 10.30 -7.36
C ARG A 135 -3.59 9.86 -5.90
N LEU A 136 -2.81 8.80 -5.64
CA LEU A 136 -2.52 8.36 -4.27
C LEU A 136 -1.83 9.48 -3.47
N HIS A 137 -0.76 10.06 -4.00
CA HIS A 137 -0.08 11.18 -3.37
C HIS A 137 -1.00 12.37 -3.11
N ASP A 138 -1.83 12.76 -4.09
CA ASP A 138 -2.73 13.90 -3.97
C ASP A 138 -3.78 13.68 -2.86
N GLY A 139 -4.32 12.47 -2.74
CA GLY A 139 -5.23 12.09 -1.67
C GLY A 139 -4.55 12.12 -0.29
N LEU A 140 -3.33 11.56 -0.19
CA LEU A 140 -2.54 11.55 1.05
C LEU A 140 -2.11 12.97 1.48
N SER A 141 -1.98 13.89 0.52
CA SER A 141 -1.59 15.28 0.74
C SER A 141 -2.78 16.23 0.91
N ASN A 142 -4.02 15.71 0.94
CA ASN A 142 -5.21 16.55 0.99
C ASN A 142 -5.23 17.35 2.30
N LEU A 143 -5.54 18.65 2.25
CA LEU A 143 -5.60 19.47 3.46
C LEU A 143 -6.82 19.13 4.32
N ASP A 144 -7.90 18.66 3.70
CA ASP A 144 -9.06 18.16 4.41
C ASP A 144 -8.74 16.83 5.11
N PRO A 145 -8.79 16.78 6.45
CA PRO A 145 -8.46 15.56 7.19
C PRO A 145 -9.39 14.38 6.85
N VAL A 146 -10.67 14.63 6.54
CA VAL A 146 -11.62 13.54 6.23
C VAL A 146 -11.24 12.86 4.92
N LEU A 147 -10.92 13.65 3.88
CA LEU A 147 -10.50 13.12 2.59
C LEU A 147 -9.13 12.43 2.67
N ARG A 148 -8.21 12.99 3.46
CA ARG A 148 -6.88 12.41 3.69
C ARG A 148 -6.97 11.06 4.42
N VAL A 149 -7.76 10.98 5.49
CA VAL A 149 -7.99 9.74 6.24
C VAL A 149 -8.70 8.71 5.37
N ALA A 150 -9.69 9.11 4.57
CA ALA A 150 -10.33 8.22 3.60
C ALA A 150 -9.32 7.59 2.62
N GLN A 151 -8.36 8.37 2.12
CA GLN A 151 -7.30 7.85 1.24
C GLN A 151 -6.40 6.85 1.96
N MET A 152 -5.96 7.16 3.19
CA MET A 152 -5.10 6.26 3.98
C MET A 152 -5.81 4.93 4.27
N VAL A 153 -7.04 4.99 4.80
CA VAL A 153 -7.81 3.79 5.14
C VAL A 153 -8.11 2.96 3.89
N ALA A 154 -8.50 3.60 2.78
CA ALA A 154 -8.77 2.89 1.54
C ALA A 154 -7.53 2.17 0.98
N PHE A 155 -6.34 2.77 1.11
CA PHE A 155 -5.09 2.13 0.71
C PHE A 155 -4.76 0.93 1.61
N GLU A 156 -4.72 1.12 2.93
CA GLU A 156 -4.34 0.05 3.87
C GLU A 156 -5.34 -1.13 3.83
N THR A 157 -6.65 -0.86 3.80
CA THR A 157 -7.65 -1.94 3.69
C THR A 157 -7.56 -2.69 2.35
N HIS A 158 -7.17 -2.00 1.26
CA HIS A 158 -6.96 -2.64 -0.03
C HIS A 158 -5.65 -3.44 -0.08
N ALA A 159 -4.58 -2.99 0.59
CA ALA A 159 -3.25 -3.58 0.55
C ALA A 159 -3.26 -5.08 0.90
N ASN A 160 -3.88 -5.45 2.02
CA ASN A 160 -4.02 -6.84 2.43
C ASN A 160 -4.70 -7.73 1.37
N ARG A 161 -5.85 -7.28 0.83
CA ARG A 161 -6.60 -8.01 -0.20
C ARG A 161 -5.81 -8.14 -1.50
N MET A 162 -5.17 -7.04 -1.90
CA MET A 162 -4.36 -6.97 -3.10
C MET A 162 -3.16 -7.91 -3.05
N ILE A 163 -2.39 -7.89 -1.96
CA ILE A 163 -1.21 -8.72 -1.77
C ILE A 163 -1.61 -10.20 -1.70
N SER A 164 -2.67 -10.52 -0.96
CA SER A 164 -3.19 -11.90 -0.86
C SER A 164 -3.62 -12.45 -2.22
N ALA A 165 -4.41 -11.69 -2.97
CA ALA A 165 -4.87 -12.08 -4.30
C ALA A 165 -3.72 -12.28 -5.29
N LEU A 166 -2.70 -11.42 -5.22
CA LEU A 166 -1.50 -11.56 -6.05
C LEU A 166 -0.69 -12.80 -5.66
N TRP A 167 -0.54 -13.07 -4.36
CA TRP A 167 0.19 -14.24 -3.85
C TRP A 167 -0.45 -15.56 -4.28
N ASP A 168 -1.77 -15.65 -4.16
CA ASP A 168 -2.55 -16.81 -4.61
C ASP A 168 -2.41 -17.02 -6.11
N SER A 169 -2.49 -15.94 -6.88
CA SER A 169 -2.40 -16.00 -8.33
C SER A 169 -1.00 -16.40 -8.80
N LEU A 170 0.06 -15.95 -8.11
CA LEU A 170 1.42 -16.41 -8.36
C LEU A 170 1.59 -17.89 -8.08
N ALA A 171 1.10 -18.36 -6.94
CA ALA A 171 1.18 -19.77 -6.55
C ALA A 171 0.42 -20.70 -7.49
N LYS A 172 -0.65 -20.20 -8.12
CA LYS A 172 -1.41 -20.93 -9.15
C LYS A 172 -0.66 -21.03 -10.47
N ASN A 173 0.05 -19.97 -10.87
CA ASN A 173 0.64 -19.86 -12.21
C ASN A 173 2.13 -20.25 -12.28
N TYR A 174 2.84 -20.26 -11.14
CA TYR A 174 4.26 -20.57 -11.06
C TYR A 174 4.51 -21.67 -10.00
N PRO A 175 5.49 -22.55 -10.21
CA PRO A 175 5.85 -23.62 -9.26
C PRO A 175 6.64 -23.03 -8.06
N VAL A 176 5.98 -22.19 -7.28
CA VAL A 176 6.57 -21.46 -6.15
C VAL A 176 5.98 -21.95 -4.84
N GLU A 177 6.82 -22.11 -3.81
CA GLU A 177 6.35 -22.40 -2.47
C GLU A 177 5.97 -21.08 -1.80
N LYS A 178 4.66 -20.85 -1.58
CA LYS A 178 4.13 -19.57 -1.06
C LYS A 178 4.97 -19.03 0.10
N ASN A 179 5.21 -19.84 1.12
CA ASN A 179 5.90 -19.45 2.36
C ASN A 179 7.39 -19.10 2.18
N LYS A 180 7.97 -19.36 1.00
CA LYS A 180 9.35 -18.95 0.67
C LYS A 180 9.44 -17.58 0.03
N LEU A 181 8.30 -17.00 -0.38
CA LEU A 181 8.24 -15.64 -0.92
C LEU A 181 8.22 -14.66 0.26
N SER A 182 9.38 -14.06 0.54
CA SER A 182 9.63 -13.29 1.76
C SER A 182 8.74 -12.05 1.86
N TYR A 183 8.49 -11.35 0.75
CA TYR A 183 7.63 -10.17 0.71
C TYR A 183 6.19 -10.51 1.12
N PHE A 184 5.61 -11.51 0.47
CA PHE A 184 4.22 -11.90 0.73
C PHE A 184 4.05 -12.50 2.12
N TYR A 185 5.01 -13.32 2.55
CA TYR A 185 5.01 -13.89 3.90
C TYR A 185 5.05 -12.80 4.98
N THR A 186 5.82 -11.72 4.79
CA THR A 186 5.87 -10.59 5.73
C THR A 186 4.55 -9.82 5.84
N HIS A 187 3.83 -9.63 4.73
CA HIS A 187 2.62 -8.80 4.71
C HIS A 187 1.36 -9.58 5.13
N VAL A 188 1.18 -10.80 4.60
CA VAL A 188 -0.09 -11.54 4.71
C VAL A 188 0.10 -12.98 5.19
N GLY A 189 1.33 -13.40 5.47
CA GLY A 189 1.66 -14.71 6.04
C GLY A 189 2.20 -14.61 7.47
N GLY A 190 2.66 -15.74 7.99
CA GLY A 190 3.28 -15.82 9.32
C GLY A 190 2.30 -15.75 10.48
N GLU A 191 2.85 -15.66 11.69
CA GLU A 191 2.08 -15.59 12.94
C GLU A 191 1.67 -14.15 13.30
N ASP A 192 2.31 -13.14 12.71
CA ASP A 192 2.12 -11.72 13.03
C ASP A 192 2.29 -10.82 11.79
N PRO A 193 1.31 -10.80 10.86
CA PRO A 193 1.38 -10.03 9.63
C PRO A 193 1.30 -8.51 9.88
N ALA A 194 2.17 -7.74 9.20
CA ALA A 194 2.27 -6.29 9.38
C ALA A 194 0.94 -5.54 9.12
N GLU A 195 0.15 -6.04 8.16
CA GLU A 195 -1.11 -5.43 7.72
C GLU A 195 -2.16 -5.28 8.84
N VAL A 196 -2.15 -6.14 9.86
CA VAL A 196 -3.12 -6.04 10.98
C VAL A 196 -2.91 -4.75 11.76
N TYR A 197 -1.65 -4.37 12.00
CA TYR A 197 -1.33 -3.13 12.70
C TYR A 197 -1.66 -1.90 11.86
N HIS A 198 -1.50 -1.98 10.53
CA HIS A 198 -1.82 -0.90 9.61
C HIS A 198 -3.32 -0.58 9.62
N VAL A 199 -4.15 -1.63 9.54
CA VAL A 199 -5.62 -1.50 9.64
C VAL A 199 -6.05 -0.97 11.01
N GLU A 200 -5.43 -1.42 12.10
CA GLU A 200 -5.77 -0.92 13.44
C GLU A 200 -5.45 0.57 13.60
N MET A 201 -4.25 1.01 13.19
CA MET A 201 -3.86 2.42 13.29
C MET A 201 -4.75 3.32 12.44
N THR A 202 -5.09 2.90 11.23
CA THR A 202 -5.98 3.67 10.36
C THR A 202 -7.42 3.68 10.86
N SER A 203 -7.91 2.60 11.48
CA SER A 203 -9.21 2.61 12.20
C SER A 203 -9.24 3.67 13.30
N LYS A 204 -8.18 3.75 14.11
CA LYS A 204 -8.07 4.77 15.16
C LYS A 204 -8.00 6.19 14.62
N LEU A 205 -7.48 6.40 13.40
CA LEU A 205 -7.57 7.70 12.72
C LEU A 205 -9.02 8.06 12.37
N VAL A 206 -9.81 7.11 11.88
CA VAL A 206 -11.24 7.35 11.58
C VAL A 206 -11.97 7.80 12.85
N GLU A 207 -11.83 7.05 13.95
CA GLU A 207 -12.46 7.37 15.24
C GLU A 207 -12.08 8.76 15.78
N LYS A 208 -10.84 9.20 15.53
CA LYS A 208 -10.33 10.48 16.03
C LYS A 208 -10.62 11.67 15.14
N LEU A 209 -10.64 11.48 13.81
CA LEU A 209 -10.59 12.58 12.85
C LEU A 209 -11.84 12.72 11.98
N VAL A 210 -12.71 11.70 11.96
CA VAL A 210 -13.96 11.75 11.20
C VAL A 210 -15.11 12.06 12.16
N PRO A 211 -15.60 13.30 12.20
CA PRO A 211 -16.71 13.64 13.08
C PRO A 211 -18.01 13.00 12.59
N GLU A 212 -18.96 12.78 13.51
CA GLU A 212 -20.24 12.09 13.23
C GLU A 212 -21.04 12.74 12.09
N ASP A 213 -21.00 14.07 11.98
CA ASP A 213 -21.70 14.84 10.95
C ASP A 213 -21.06 14.76 9.55
N ARG A 214 -19.82 14.26 9.46
CA ARG A 214 -19.10 14.06 8.18
C ARG A 214 -18.92 12.59 7.79
N GLN A 215 -19.60 11.66 8.48
CA GLN A 215 -19.50 10.22 8.18
C GLN A 215 -19.90 9.88 6.74
N THR A 216 -20.97 10.46 6.22
CA THR A 216 -21.39 10.25 4.83
C THR A 216 -20.34 10.76 3.84
N GLU A 217 -19.71 11.90 4.12
CA GLU A 217 -18.66 12.44 3.27
C GLU A 217 -17.41 11.55 3.29
N PHE A 218 -17.03 11.07 4.48
CA PHE A 218 -15.94 10.11 4.64
C PHE A 218 -16.20 8.83 3.85
N GLU A 219 -17.39 8.24 3.94
CA GLU A 219 -17.72 7.01 3.21
C GLU A 219 -17.65 7.20 1.69
N GLU A 220 -18.16 8.32 1.18
CA GLU A 220 -18.08 8.63 -0.25
C GLU A 220 -16.64 8.89 -0.72
N ALA A 221 -15.82 9.54 0.12
CA ALA A 221 -14.40 9.71 -0.15
C ALA A 221 -13.65 8.38 -0.12
N PHE A 222 -13.97 7.50 0.84
CA PHE A 222 -13.38 6.18 0.98
C PHE A 222 -13.69 5.31 -0.23
N LYS A 223 -14.95 5.23 -0.67
CA LYS A 223 -15.35 4.49 -1.87
C LYS A 223 -14.59 4.96 -3.10
N LYS A 224 -14.48 6.28 -3.29
CA LYS A 224 -13.72 6.86 -4.40
C LYS A 224 -12.25 6.47 -4.32
N ALA A 225 -11.62 6.60 -3.16
CA ALA A 225 -10.22 6.24 -2.95
C ALA A 225 -9.97 4.74 -3.17
N TYR A 226 -10.87 3.88 -2.70
CA TYR A 226 -10.78 2.43 -2.88
C TYR A 226 -10.91 2.05 -4.36
N ALA A 227 -11.83 2.69 -5.09
CA ALA A 227 -11.96 2.52 -6.54
C ALA A 227 -10.65 2.83 -7.28
N ILE A 228 -9.88 3.83 -6.85
CA ILE A 228 -8.57 4.17 -7.45
C ILE A 228 -7.61 2.98 -7.35
N ASN A 229 -7.53 2.35 -6.18
CA ASN A 229 -6.64 1.21 -5.92
C ASN A 229 -7.08 -0.02 -6.73
N TYR A 230 -8.38 -0.29 -6.74
CA TYR A 230 -8.99 -1.40 -7.48
C TYR A 230 -8.81 -1.25 -8.99
N ASP A 231 -9.12 -0.07 -9.54
CA ASP A 231 -9.03 0.22 -10.97
C ASP A 231 -7.59 0.17 -11.50
N TRP A 232 -6.62 0.55 -10.66
CA TRP A 232 -5.21 0.37 -10.99
C TRP A 232 -4.88 -1.13 -11.14
N CYS A 233 -5.24 -1.97 -10.16
CA CYS A 233 -5.01 -3.42 -10.23
C CYS A 233 -5.70 -4.05 -11.46
N LYS A 234 -6.94 -3.65 -11.74
CA LYS A 234 -7.69 -4.08 -12.92
C LYS A 234 -7.03 -3.65 -14.22
N SER A 235 -6.43 -2.46 -14.26
CA SER A 235 -5.69 -1.99 -15.45
C SER A 235 -4.44 -2.83 -15.70
N LEU A 236 -3.80 -3.35 -14.65
CA LEU A 236 -2.63 -4.22 -14.78
C LEU A 236 -2.99 -5.62 -15.30
N THR A 237 -4.13 -6.18 -14.93
CA THR A 237 -4.51 -7.56 -15.34
C THR A 237 -4.72 -7.69 -16.85
N GLY A 238 -4.98 -6.57 -17.55
CA GLY A 238 -5.09 -6.51 -19.01
C GLY A 238 -3.76 -6.48 -19.78
N ILE A 239 -2.61 -6.46 -19.10
CA ILE A 239 -1.30 -6.44 -19.76
C ILE A 239 -1.03 -7.82 -20.35
N LYS A 240 -1.09 -7.92 -21.68
CA LYS A 240 -0.87 -9.17 -22.43
C LYS A 240 0.62 -9.45 -22.63
N ALA A 241 0.99 -10.72 -22.60
CA ALA A 241 2.31 -11.15 -23.07
C ALA A 241 2.45 -10.82 -24.57
N CYS A 242 3.62 -10.29 -24.97
CA CYS A 242 3.94 -10.18 -26.39
C CYS A 242 3.96 -11.60 -27.00
N GLN A 243 3.15 -11.82 -28.02
CA GLN A 243 3.30 -13.01 -28.87
C GLN A 243 4.61 -12.83 -29.64
N ASN A 244 5.64 -13.57 -29.26
CA ASN A 244 6.83 -13.77 -30.08
C ASN A 244 6.54 -14.80 -31.16
#